data_AF-A0A6B3IEJ5-F1
#
_entry.id   AF-A0A6B3IEJ5-F1
#
_cell.length_a   1.000
_cell.length_b   1.000
_cell.length_c   1.000
_cell.angle_alpha   90.00
_cell.angle_beta   90.00
_cell.angle_gamma   90.00
#
_symmetry.space_group_name_H-M   'P 1'
#
loop_
_entity.id
_entity.type
_entity.pdbx_description
1 polymer ?
#
loop_
_entity_poly.entity_id
_entity_poly.type
_entity_poly.pdbx_seq_one_letter_code
_entity_poly.pdbx_strand_id
1 'polypeptide(L)'
;TGKQTWSDLRQRKKSLPVVAALAAGGPASERLGELLAADAKSSDFDSFSEEEFAARAALIEEAGGREWTAQEARRQHAVAIEALHGVDMPHQVR
;
A
#
# COMPACT_ATOMS: atom_id res chain seq x y z
N THR A 1 1.30 8.18 -13.04
CA THR A 1 0.07 7.39 -13.32
C THR A 1 -0.98 8.16 -14.13
N GLY A 2 -0.85 9.47 -14.39
CA GLY A 2 -1.91 10.27 -15.05
C GLY A 2 -3.16 10.49 -14.19
N LYS A 3 -3.14 10.00 -12.94
CA LYS A 3 -4.21 10.12 -11.95
C LYS A 3 -3.82 11.15 -10.90
N GLN A 4 -4.81 11.72 -10.22
CA GLN A 4 -4.60 12.58 -9.07
C GLN A 4 -3.70 11.91 -8.02
N THR A 5 -2.88 12.70 -7.35
CA THR A 5 -2.02 12.24 -6.26
C THR A 5 -2.87 11.52 -5.21
N TRP A 6 -2.39 10.37 -4.72
CA TRP A 6 -3.06 9.55 -3.71
C TRP A 6 -4.41 8.96 -4.15
N SER A 7 -4.61 8.71 -5.45
CA SER A 7 -5.89 8.22 -6.00
C SER A 7 -6.46 7.00 -5.28
N ASP A 8 -5.61 6.09 -4.78
CA ASP A 8 -6.07 4.90 -4.06
C ASP A 8 -6.57 5.22 -2.64
N LEU A 9 -5.98 6.22 -1.97
CA LEU A 9 -6.47 6.73 -0.69
C LEU A 9 -7.79 7.49 -0.89
N ARG A 10 -7.90 8.30 -1.96
CA ARG A 10 -9.15 8.95 -2.38
C ARG A 10 -10.26 7.95 -2.70
N GLN A 11 -9.92 6.73 -3.11
CA GLN A 11 -10.87 5.65 -3.36
C GLN A 11 -11.07 4.72 -2.14
N ARG A 12 -10.50 5.07 -0.98
CA ARG A 12 -10.54 4.28 0.28
C ARG A 12 -10.12 2.81 0.09
N LYS A 13 -9.20 2.54 -0.83
CA LYS A 13 -8.74 1.18 -1.08
C LYS A 13 -7.87 0.70 0.07
N LYS A 14 -8.16 -0.52 0.54
CA LYS A 14 -7.28 -1.28 1.42
C LYS A 14 -6.16 -1.94 0.59
N SER A 15 -5.32 -1.12 -0.04
CA SER A 15 -4.17 -1.60 -0.81
C SER A 15 -3.11 -2.22 0.11
N LEU A 16 -2.18 -3.00 -0.47
CA LEU A 16 -1.10 -3.65 0.28
C LEU A 16 -0.35 -2.71 1.24
N PRO A 17 0.10 -1.49 0.84
CA PRO A 17 0.81 -0.62 1.78
C PRO A 17 -0.06 -0.15 2.94
N VAL A 18 -1.37 0.05 2.73
CA VAL A 18 -2.32 0.45 3.79
C VAL A 18 -2.51 -0.71 4.78
N VAL A 19 -2.75 -1.91 4.29
CA VAL A 19 -2.97 -3.09 5.14
C VAL A 19 -1.71 -3.46 5.90
N ALA A 20 -0.54 -3.39 5.25
CA ALA A 20 0.74 -3.63 5.90
C ALA A 20 1.02 -2.61 7.01
N ALA A 21 0.75 -1.32 6.76
CA ALA A 21 0.87 -0.27 7.77
C ALA A 21 -0.06 -0.50 8.97
N LEU A 22 -1.32 -0.89 8.74
CA LEU A 22 -2.27 -1.19 9.81
C LEU A 22 -1.92 -2.44 10.63
N ALA A 23 -1.20 -3.38 10.03
CA ALA A 23 -0.75 -4.61 10.68
C ALA A 23 0.59 -4.46 11.42
N ALA A 24 1.35 -3.40 11.14
CA ALA A 24 2.69 -3.18 11.71
C ALA A 24 2.66 -2.92 13.22
N GLY A 25 1.56 -2.37 13.73
CA GLY A 25 1.44 -1.95 15.14
C GLY A 25 2.23 -0.69 15.46
N GLY A 26 2.13 -0.23 16.71
CA GLY A 26 2.77 1.00 17.18
C GLY A 26 2.01 2.29 16.83
N PRO A 27 2.52 3.44 17.27
CA PRO A 27 1.75 4.70 17.29
C PRO A 27 1.27 5.17 15.92
N ALA A 28 2.11 5.05 14.88
CA ALA A 28 1.75 5.45 13.52
C ALA A 28 0.65 4.56 12.93
N SER A 29 0.72 3.25 13.17
CA SER A 29 -0.29 2.27 12.76
C SER A 29 -1.63 2.52 13.45
N GLU A 30 -1.62 2.73 14.78
CA GLU A 30 -2.81 3.03 15.56
C GLU A 30 -3.46 4.33 15.08
N ARG A 31 -2.66 5.39 14.89
CA ARG A 31 -3.13 6.67 14.40
C ARG A 31 -3.73 6.58 13.00
N LEU A 32 -3.10 5.82 12.09
CA LEU A 32 -3.64 5.55 10.76
C LEU A 32 -4.99 4.83 10.85
N GLY A 33 -5.12 3.84 11.74
CA GLY A 33 -6.37 3.12 11.97
C GLY A 33 -7.51 4.01 12.43
N GLU A 34 -7.24 4.89 13.39
CA GLU A 34 -8.21 5.89 13.86
C GLU A 34 -8.70 6.81 12.75
N LEU A 35 -7.75 7.36 11.97
CA LEU A 35 -8.08 8.26 10.86
C LEU A 35 -8.90 7.58 9.79
N LEU A 36 -8.52 6.36 9.36
CA LEU A 36 -9.28 5.62 8.35
C LEU A 36 -10.67 5.20 8.86
N ALA A 37 -10.81 4.92 10.16
CA ALA A 37 -12.11 4.65 10.78
C ALA A 37 -13.00 5.91 10.85
N ALA A 38 -12.42 7.08 11.10
CA ALA A 38 -13.11 8.36 11.05
C ALA A 38 -13.53 8.71 9.60
N ASP A 39 -12.63 8.52 8.63
CA ASP A 39 -12.86 8.76 7.21
C ASP A 39 -14.03 7.95 6.64
N ALA A 40 -14.21 6.72 7.14
CA ALA A 40 -15.30 5.84 6.76
C ALA A 40 -16.67 6.33 7.27
N LYS A 41 -16.69 7.16 8.32
CA LYS A 41 -17.91 7.72 8.93
C LYS A 41 -18.21 9.15 8.45
N SER A 42 -17.23 9.81 7.84
CA SER A 42 -17.38 11.19 7.37
C SER A 42 -18.14 11.28 6.05
N SER A 43 -19.14 12.17 6.01
CA SER A 43 -19.82 12.60 4.77
C SER A 43 -18.94 13.51 3.91
N ASP A 44 -17.92 14.13 4.50
CA ASP A 44 -17.14 15.22 3.90
C ASP A 44 -15.82 14.72 3.30
N PHE A 45 -15.67 13.40 3.17
CA PHE A 45 -14.45 12.78 2.65
C PHE A 45 -14.10 13.24 1.22
N ASP A 46 -15.11 13.52 0.40
CA ASP A 46 -14.91 14.03 -0.96
C ASP A 46 -14.37 15.48 -0.98
N SER A 47 -14.41 16.17 0.16
CA SER A 47 -13.88 17.52 0.35
C SER A 47 -12.47 17.57 0.94
N PHE A 48 -11.85 16.41 1.20
CA PHE A 48 -10.53 16.35 1.81
C PHE A 48 -9.46 17.06 0.98
N SER A 49 -8.59 17.79 1.67
CA SER A 49 -7.49 18.53 1.08
C SER A 49 -6.32 17.61 0.68
N GLU A 50 -5.39 18.12 -0.13
CA GLU A 50 -4.19 17.34 -0.48
C GLU A 50 -3.31 17.06 0.73
N GLU A 51 -3.24 17.98 1.68
CA GLU A 51 -2.48 17.87 2.93
C GLU A 51 -3.02 16.74 3.81
N GLU A 52 -4.35 16.57 3.84
CA GLU A 52 -4.98 15.47 4.57
C GLU A 52 -4.61 14.11 3.98
N PHE A 53 -4.58 13.98 2.65
CA PHE A 53 -4.12 12.76 2.00
C PHE A 53 -2.61 12.55 2.18
N ALA A 54 -1.82 13.62 2.17
CA ALA A 54 -0.38 13.55 2.42
C ALA A 54 -0.07 13.07 3.85
N ALA A 55 -0.82 13.53 4.86
CA ALA A 55 -0.67 13.08 6.25
C ALA A 55 -0.92 11.56 6.39
N ARG A 56 -1.93 11.02 5.69
CA ARG A 56 -2.22 9.57 5.67
C ARG A 56 -1.11 8.80 4.96
N ALA A 57 -0.60 9.31 3.84
CA ALA A 57 0.51 8.71 3.14
C ALA A 57 1.79 8.68 3.99
N ALA A 58 2.07 9.76 4.74
CA ALA A 58 3.20 9.83 5.66
C ALA A 58 3.09 8.79 6.79
N LEU A 59 1.90 8.61 7.38
CA LEU A 59 1.66 7.58 8.39
C LEU A 59 1.85 6.15 7.84
N ILE A 60 1.45 5.91 6.59
CA ILE A 60 1.68 4.62 5.92
C ILE A 60 3.18 4.36 5.73
N GLU A 61 3.96 5.38 5.40
CA GLU A 61 5.41 5.28 5.24
C GLU A 61 6.10 5.11 6.60
N GLU A 62 5.70 5.87 7.62
CA GLU A 62 6.21 5.79 8.99
C GLU A 62 5.94 4.41 9.62
N ALA A 63 4.74 3.86 9.43
CA ALA A 63 4.38 2.51 9.86
C ALA A 63 5.06 1.41 9.01
N GLY A 64 5.89 1.77 8.01
CA GLY A 64 6.65 0.82 7.20
C GLY A 64 5.86 0.12 6.10
N GLY A 65 4.60 0.50 5.85
CA GLY A 65 3.74 -0.15 4.86
C GLY A 65 4.31 -0.08 3.43
N ARG A 66 4.98 1.02 3.10
CA ARG A 66 5.66 1.20 1.80
C ARG A 66 6.83 0.24 1.62
N GLU A 67 7.71 0.17 2.62
CA GLU A 67 8.89 -0.68 2.56
C GLU A 67 8.50 -2.17 2.57
N TRP A 68 7.53 -2.55 3.40
CA TRP A 68 6.99 -3.91 3.41
C TRP A 68 6.45 -4.31 2.03
N THR A 69 5.70 -3.42 1.38
CA THR A 69 5.16 -3.69 0.03
C THR A 69 6.27 -3.85 -1.01
N ALA A 70 7.35 -3.06 -0.92
CA ALA A 70 8.50 -3.19 -1.81
C ALA A 70 9.25 -4.52 -1.60
N GLN A 71 9.40 -4.96 -0.34
CA GLN A 71 9.98 -6.26 -0.02
C GLN A 71 9.11 -7.40 -0.56
N GLU A 72 7.80 -7.31 -0.40
CA GLU A 72 6.88 -8.34 -0.89
C GLU A 72 6.89 -8.41 -2.43
N ALA A 73 6.95 -7.28 -3.12
CA ALA A 73 7.11 -7.24 -4.57
C ALA A 73 8.42 -7.94 -5.01
N ARG A 74 9.53 -7.67 -4.32
CA ARG A 74 10.82 -8.35 -4.59
C ARG A 74 10.72 -9.85 -4.34
N ARG A 75 10.06 -10.28 -3.26
CA ARG A 75 9.86 -11.69 -2.92
C ARG A 75 9.05 -12.42 -4.00
N GLN A 76 7.91 -11.84 -4.39
CA GLN A 76 7.04 -12.44 -5.41
C GLN A 76 7.73 -12.52 -6.78
N HIS A 77 8.51 -11.49 -7.13
CA HIS A 77 9.33 -11.53 -8.35
C HIS A 77 10.34 -12.68 -8.32
N ALA A 78 11.08 -12.86 -7.22
CA ALA A 78 12.04 -13.95 -7.08
C ALA A 78 11.36 -15.32 -7.20
N VAL A 79 10.23 -15.52 -6.51
CA VAL A 79 9.43 -16.75 -6.59
C VAL A 79 8.98 -17.04 -8.02
N ALA A 80 8.55 -16.02 -8.76
CA ALA A 80 8.12 -16.19 -10.15
C ALA A 80 9.27 -16.66 -11.06
N ILE A 81 10.47 -16.08 -10.90
CA ILE A 81 11.66 -16.49 -11.66
C ILE A 81 12.12 -17.90 -11.29
N GLU A 82 12.11 -18.26 -10.01
CA GLU A 82 12.45 -19.62 -9.57
C GLU A 82 11.47 -20.66 -10.14
N ALA A 83 10.18 -20.35 -10.21
CA ALA A 83 9.19 -21.23 -10.81
C ALA A 83 9.48 -21.51 -12.29
N LEU A 84 9.97 -20.52 -13.06
CA LEU A 84 10.38 -20.70 -14.45
C LEU A 84 11.63 -21.59 -14.59
N HIS A 85 12.56 -21.52 -13.64
CA HIS A 85 13.74 -22.39 -13.61
C HIS A 85 13.40 -23.86 -13.33
N GLY A 86 12.30 -24.12 -12.63
CA GLY A 86 11.82 -25.47 -12.32
C GLY A 86 11.20 -26.21 -13.51
N VAL A 87 11.01 -25.55 -14.66
CA VAL A 87 10.43 -26.14 -15.86
C VAL A 87 11.48 -26.21 -16.97
N ASP A 88 11.63 -27.39 -17.58
CA ASP A 88 12.47 -27.56 -18.76
C ASP A 88 11.77 -26.89 -19.95
N MET A 89 12.25 -25.71 -20.32
CA MET A 89 11.73 -24.90 -21.42
C MET A 89 12.91 -24.32 -22.20
N PRO A 90 12.81 -24.21 -23.55
CA PRO A 90 13.82 -23.56 -24.36
C PRO A 90 14.10 -22.14 -23.85
N HIS A 91 15.37 -21.74 -23.82
CA HIS A 91 15.81 -20.43 -23.30
C HIS A 91 15.15 -19.22 -23.96
N GLN A 92 14.58 -19.38 -25.16
CA GLN A 92 13.87 -18.31 -25.90
C GLN A 92 12.47 -18.02 -25.34
N VAL A 93 11.94 -18.90 -24.48
CA VAL A 93 10.58 -18.84 -23.90
C VAL A 93 10.62 -18.63 -22.38
N ARG A 94 11.81 -18.73 -21.77
CA ARG A 94 12.05 -18.57 -20.33
C ARG A 94 12.17 -17.11 -19.92
#